data_AF-A0A370L7V4-F1
#
_entry.id   AF-A0A370L7V4-F1
#
_cell.length_a   1.000
_cell.length_b   1.000
_cell.length_c   1.000
_cell.angle_alpha   90.00
_cell.angle_beta   90.00
_cell.angle_gamma   90.00
#
_symmetry.space_group_name_H-M   'P 1'
#
loop_
_entity.id
_entity.type
_entity.pdbx_description
1 polymer ?
#
loop_
_entity_poly.entity_id
_entity_poly.type
_entity_poly.pdbx_seq_one_letter_code
_entity_poly.pdbx_strand_id
1 'polypeptide(L)'
;MPVLVAIVGAVMSGIMYWFIYGKGMETVDHWLNDQRNAKRRLAARDQLERAPLKAMTESREGAVALMLLVAKDRGEPTVEQIEAIKAEMRGVLEFGRDLEARLVVARHAVDAVPLAQTAVDDLKDLLRKNLSKAELNELFIMLRKIAALHGGPTDGQDRIIAYAERLLRQPQG
;
A
#
# COMPACT_ATOMS: atom_id res chain seq x y z
N MET A 1 52.45 25.43 -5.25
CA MET A 1 52.69 24.14 -4.55
C MET A 1 52.79 23.00 -5.57
N PRO A 2 53.96 22.79 -6.19
CA PRO A 2 54.14 21.81 -7.29
C PRO A 2 53.87 20.36 -6.87
N VAL A 3 54.04 20.04 -5.59
CA VAL A 3 53.79 18.71 -5.03
C VAL A 3 52.31 18.29 -5.13
N LEU A 4 51.37 19.23 -4.91
CA LEU A 4 49.93 18.92 -5.04
C LEU A 4 49.56 18.58 -6.49
N VAL A 5 50.15 19.27 -7.47
CA VAL A 5 49.92 19.02 -8.89
C VAL A 5 50.46 17.64 -9.30
N ALA A 6 51.63 17.26 -8.79
CA ALA A 6 52.22 15.95 -9.05
C ALA A 6 51.38 14.81 -8.44
N ILE A 7 50.87 14.98 -7.22
CA ILE A 7 50.00 14.00 -6.56
C ILE A 7 48.68 13.84 -7.34
N VAL A 8 48.04 14.95 -7.71
CA VAL A 8 46.80 14.91 -8.50
C VAL A 8 47.05 14.25 -9.86
N GLY A 9 48.16 14.57 -10.53
CA GLY A 9 48.52 13.96 -11.81
C GLY A 9 48.75 12.46 -11.71
N ALA A 10 49.43 11.99 -10.66
CA ALA A 10 49.66 10.56 -10.43
C ALA A 10 48.36 9.79 -10.15
N VAL A 11 47.47 10.36 -9.32
CA VAL A 11 46.15 9.77 -9.03
C VAL A 11 45.29 9.70 -10.29
N MET A 12 45.21 10.79 -11.05
CA MET A 12 44.44 10.83 -12.30
C MET A 12 44.97 9.86 -13.36
N SER A 13 46.30 9.74 -13.47
CA SER A 13 46.93 8.80 -14.41
C SER A 13 46.70 7.35 -13.99
N GLY A 14 46.73 7.05 -12.68
CA GLY A 14 46.39 5.73 -12.15
C GLY A 14 44.93 5.34 -12.41
N ILE A 15 43.99 6.28 -12.23
CA ILE A 15 42.58 6.07 -12.55
C ILE A 15 42.40 5.84 -14.06
N MET A 16 43.00 6.67 -14.91
CA MET A 16 42.96 6.51 -16.37
C MET A 16 43.54 5.17 -16.83
N TYR A 17 44.69 4.77 -16.29
CA TYR A 17 45.32 3.49 -16.59
C TYR A 17 44.42 2.31 -16.17
N TRP A 18 43.84 2.38 -14.97
CA TRP A 18 42.87 1.38 -14.50
C TRP A 18 41.58 1.35 -15.33
N PHE A 19 41.16 2.47 -15.92
CA PHE A 19 39.97 2.54 -16.77
C PHE A 19 40.20 1.98 -18.19
N ILE A 20 41.41 2.17 -18.75
CA ILE A 20 41.76 1.73 -20.12
C ILE A 20 42.27 0.28 -20.14
N TYR A 21 43.13 -0.09 -19.19
CA TYR A 21 43.79 -1.41 -19.14
C TYR A 21 43.26 -2.33 -18.04
N GLY A 22 42.70 -1.76 -16.97
CA GLY A 22 41.92 -2.52 -16.00
C GLY A 22 40.48 -2.65 -16.47
N LYS A 23 39.78 -3.68 -16.00
CA LYS A 23 38.33 -3.88 -16.21
C LYS A 23 37.47 -2.82 -15.49
N GLY A 24 37.90 -1.56 -15.46
CA GLY A 24 37.27 -0.47 -14.72
C GLY A 24 35.86 -0.17 -15.21
N MET A 25 35.63 -0.22 -16.53
CA MET A 25 34.28 -0.09 -17.08
C MET A 25 33.34 -1.23 -16.63
N GLU A 26 33.82 -2.48 -16.58
CA GLU A 26 33.01 -3.61 -16.11
C GLU A 26 32.61 -3.41 -14.64
N THR A 27 33.49 -2.85 -13.81
CA THR A 27 33.22 -2.61 -12.38
C THR A 27 32.19 -1.50 -12.17
N VAL A 28 32.27 -0.41 -12.96
CA VAL A 28 31.29 0.69 -12.94
C VAL A 28 29.94 0.22 -13.48
N ASP A 29 29.93 -0.55 -14.57
CA ASP A 29 28.70 -1.13 -15.12
C ASP A 29 28.05 -2.11 -14.15
N HIS A 30 28.83 -2.96 -13.47
CA HIS A 30 28.30 -3.85 -12.43
C HIS A 30 27.66 -3.07 -11.29
N TRP A 31 28.30 -2.00 -10.79
CA TRP A 31 27.75 -1.17 -9.72
C TRP A 31 26.47 -0.43 -10.13
N LEU A 32 26.44 0.15 -11.34
CA LEU A 32 25.26 0.81 -11.89
C LEU A 32 24.12 -0.19 -12.14
N ASN A 33 24.43 -1.36 -12.69
CA ASN A 33 23.45 -2.41 -12.92
C ASN A 33 22.92 -2.98 -11.60
N ASP A 34 23.75 -3.12 -10.57
CA ASP A 34 23.31 -3.57 -9.25
C ASP A 34 22.38 -2.57 -8.57
N GLN A 35 22.66 -1.28 -8.67
CA GLN A 35 21.71 -0.25 -8.19
C GLN A 35 20.39 -0.28 -8.96
N ARG A 36 20.44 -0.36 -10.30
CA ARG A 36 19.23 -0.44 -11.13
C ARG A 36 18.44 -1.72 -10.83
N ASN A 37 19.12 -2.84 -10.65
CA ASN A 37 18.51 -4.12 -10.30
C ASN A 37 17.93 -4.10 -8.89
N ALA A 38 18.60 -3.46 -7.92
CA ALA A 38 18.07 -3.26 -6.58
C ALA A 38 16.79 -2.42 -6.61
N LYS A 39 16.78 -1.32 -7.35
CA LYS A 39 15.59 -0.49 -7.54
C LYS A 39 14.45 -1.27 -8.20
N ARG A 40 14.75 -2.07 -9.24
CA ARG A 40 13.77 -2.95 -9.90
C ARG A 40 13.21 -4.00 -8.95
N ARG A 41 14.06 -4.61 -8.11
CA ARG A 41 13.63 -5.59 -7.10
C ARG A 41 12.70 -4.95 -6.07
N LEU A 42 13.00 -3.74 -5.61
CA LEU A 42 12.13 -3.02 -4.68
C LEU A 42 10.77 -2.68 -5.33
N ALA A 43 10.78 -2.18 -6.57
CA ALA A 43 9.54 -1.91 -7.30
C ALA A 43 8.72 -3.20 -7.57
N ALA A 44 9.39 -4.31 -7.87
CA ALA A 44 8.72 -5.60 -8.04
C ALA A 44 8.11 -6.10 -6.72
N ARG A 45 8.79 -5.92 -5.58
CA ARG A 45 8.23 -6.26 -4.26
C ARG A 45 7.00 -5.42 -3.93
N ASP A 46 7.06 -4.10 -4.12
CA ASP A 46 5.90 -3.21 -3.93
C ASP A 46 4.70 -3.64 -4.80
N GLN A 47 4.96 -4.02 -6.05
CA GLN A 47 3.91 -4.53 -6.93
C GLN A 47 3.31 -5.86 -6.46
N LEU A 48 4.14 -6.78 -5.97
CA LEU A 48 3.69 -8.08 -5.44
C LEU A 48 2.87 -7.91 -4.16
N GLU A 49 3.31 -7.01 -3.27
CA GLU A 49 2.62 -6.68 -2.01
C GLU A 49 1.24 -6.07 -2.25
N ARG A 50 1.09 -5.27 -3.31
CA ARG A 50 -0.18 -4.62 -3.66
C ARG A 50 -1.09 -5.46 -4.55
N ALA A 51 -0.57 -6.54 -5.14
CA ALA A 51 -1.31 -7.38 -6.07
C ALA A 51 -2.62 -7.95 -5.48
N PRO A 52 -2.68 -8.40 -4.21
CA PRO A 52 -3.91 -8.94 -3.63
C PRO A 52 -5.07 -7.93 -3.58
N LEU A 53 -4.82 -6.66 -3.20
CA LEU A 53 -5.86 -5.63 -3.21
C LEU A 53 -6.28 -5.27 -4.64
N LYS A 54 -5.31 -5.19 -5.57
CA LYS A 54 -5.60 -4.88 -6.98
C LYS A 54 -6.35 -6.00 -7.70
N ALA A 55 -6.22 -7.23 -7.23
CA ALA A 55 -6.92 -8.39 -7.78
C ALA A 55 -8.39 -8.47 -7.34
N MET A 56 -8.82 -7.68 -6.34
CA MET A 56 -10.21 -7.64 -5.90
C MET A 56 -11.10 -7.11 -7.02
N THR A 57 -12.11 -7.90 -7.39
CA THR A 57 -13.07 -7.55 -8.45
C THR A 57 -14.43 -7.15 -7.90
N GLU A 58 -14.77 -7.57 -6.69
CA GLU A 58 -16.05 -7.27 -6.05
C GLU A 58 -15.93 -6.05 -5.11
N SER A 59 -16.79 -5.05 -5.28
CA SER A 59 -16.82 -3.86 -4.42
C SER A 59 -17.05 -4.20 -2.95
N ARG A 60 -17.79 -5.27 -2.67
CA ARG A 60 -18.02 -5.78 -1.31
C ARG A 60 -16.72 -6.24 -0.63
N GLU A 61 -15.83 -6.88 -1.36
CA GLU A 61 -14.52 -7.28 -0.82
C GLU A 61 -13.64 -6.06 -0.56
N GLY A 62 -13.67 -5.07 -1.46
CA GLY A 62 -12.99 -3.79 -1.27
C GLY A 62 -13.52 -3.02 -0.05
N ALA A 63 -14.83 -3.09 0.22
CA ALA A 63 -15.43 -2.52 1.43
C ALA A 63 -14.90 -3.20 2.71
N VAL A 64 -14.81 -4.54 2.70
CA VAL A 64 -14.23 -5.30 3.82
C VAL A 64 -12.76 -4.97 4.04
N ALA A 65 -11.98 -4.84 2.96
CA ALA A 65 -10.58 -4.42 3.04
C ALA A 65 -10.44 -3.02 3.66
N LEU A 66 -11.28 -2.05 3.28
CA LEU A 66 -11.30 -0.72 3.91
C LEU A 66 -11.67 -0.77 5.39
N MET A 67 -12.66 -1.59 5.75
CA MET A 67 -13.07 -1.79 7.15
C MET A 67 -11.93 -2.35 8.00
N LEU A 68 -11.23 -3.37 7.51
CA LEU A 68 -10.06 -3.95 8.15
C LEU A 68 -8.91 -2.95 8.25
N LEU A 69 -8.69 -2.15 7.21
CA LEU A 69 -7.65 -1.13 7.19
C LEU A 69 -7.87 -0.08 8.29
N VAL A 70 -9.11 0.36 8.48
CA VAL A 70 -9.48 1.29 9.57
C VAL A 70 -9.31 0.61 10.94
N ALA A 71 -9.75 -0.63 11.10
CA ALA A 71 -9.56 -1.34 12.37
C ALA A 71 -8.07 -1.51 12.73
N LYS A 72 -7.21 -1.73 11.71
CA LYS A 72 -5.78 -2.00 11.87
C LYS A 72 -4.93 -0.78 12.25
N ASP A 73 -5.46 0.43 12.16
CA ASP A 73 -4.70 1.65 12.51
C ASP A 73 -4.13 1.62 13.95
N ARG A 74 -4.81 0.92 14.88
CA ARG A 74 -4.35 0.72 16.27
C ARG A 74 -3.41 -0.48 16.47
N GLY A 75 -3.05 -1.21 15.42
CA GLY A 75 -2.40 -2.51 15.51
C GLY A 75 -3.35 -3.64 15.07
N GLU A 76 -3.26 -4.82 15.67
CA GLU A 76 -4.17 -5.92 15.28
C GLU A 76 -5.62 -5.57 15.65
N PRO A 77 -6.60 -5.71 14.72
CA PRO A 77 -8.00 -5.48 15.02
C PRO A 77 -8.49 -6.30 16.22
N THR A 78 -9.26 -5.67 17.10
CA THR A 78 -9.81 -6.35 18.29
C THR A 78 -10.87 -7.37 17.89
N VAL A 79 -11.18 -8.32 18.79
CA VAL A 79 -12.25 -9.31 18.57
C VAL A 79 -13.59 -8.60 18.30
N GLU A 80 -13.90 -7.53 19.04
CA GLU A 80 -15.13 -6.76 18.86
C GLU A 80 -15.18 -6.06 17.50
N GLN A 81 -14.07 -5.49 17.02
CA GLN A 81 -13.99 -4.90 15.69
C GLN A 81 -14.17 -5.96 14.60
N ILE A 82 -13.54 -7.13 14.77
CA ILE A 82 -13.69 -8.24 13.82
C ILE A 82 -15.12 -8.76 13.78
N GLU A 83 -15.77 -8.93 14.92
CA GLU A 83 -17.17 -9.37 14.96
C GLU A 83 -18.12 -8.31 14.40
N ALA A 84 -17.84 -7.01 14.61
CA ALA A 84 -18.57 -5.93 13.95
C ALA A 84 -18.41 -5.97 12.43
N ILE A 85 -17.19 -6.17 11.92
CA ILE A 85 -16.93 -6.34 10.49
C ILE A 85 -17.71 -7.54 9.94
N LYS A 86 -17.68 -8.69 10.63
CA LYS A 86 -18.46 -9.86 10.24
C LYS A 86 -19.97 -9.60 10.25
N ALA A 87 -20.46 -8.81 11.19
CA ALA A 87 -21.88 -8.42 11.24
C ALA A 87 -22.25 -7.58 10.01
N GLU A 88 -21.42 -6.60 9.62
CA GLU A 88 -21.63 -5.82 8.38
C GLU A 88 -21.54 -6.71 7.14
N MET A 89 -20.59 -7.65 7.11
CA MET A 89 -20.47 -8.62 6.02
C MET A 89 -21.74 -9.44 5.82
N ARG A 90 -22.37 -9.92 6.90
CA ARG A 90 -23.61 -10.71 6.80
C ARG A 90 -24.84 -9.84 6.52
N GLY A 91 -24.93 -8.69 7.17
CA GLY A 91 -26.14 -7.86 7.18
C GLY A 91 -26.25 -6.92 5.99
N VAL A 92 -25.21 -6.13 5.72
CA VAL A 92 -25.23 -5.08 4.70
C VAL A 92 -24.64 -5.57 3.38
N LEU A 93 -23.53 -6.32 3.43
CA LEU A 93 -22.86 -6.82 2.23
C LEU A 93 -23.41 -8.18 1.75
N GLU A 94 -24.31 -8.78 2.52
CA GLU A 94 -25.01 -10.03 2.20
C GLU A 94 -24.06 -11.19 1.82
N PHE A 95 -22.90 -11.28 2.49
CA PHE A 95 -22.00 -12.42 2.30
C PHE A 95 -22.65 -13.71 2.79
N GLY A 96 -22.43 -14.79 2.03
CA GLY A 96 -22.99 -16.11 2.31
C GLY A 96 -22.13 -16.93 3.27
N ARG A 97 -22.12 -18.25 3.05
CA ARG A 97 -21.43 -19.24 3.91
C ARG A 97 -19.90 -19.14 3.87
N ASP A 98 -19.34 -18.38 2.95
CA ASP A 98 -17.90 -18.21 2.72
C ASP A 98 -17.30 -16.96 3.40
N LEU A 99 -18.05 -16.27 4.29
CA LEU A 99 -17.59 -15.01 4.87
C LEU A 99 -16.22 -15.11 5.56
N GLU A 100 -15.97 -16.19 6.31
CA GLU A 100 -14.72 -16.33 7.06
C GLU A 100 -13.52 -16.45 6.12
N ALA A 101 -13.68 -17.20 5.02
CA ALA A 101 -12.63 -17.33 4.01
C ALA A 101 -12.37 -15.97 3.33
N ARG A 102 -13.42 -15.22 2.99
CA ARG A 102 -13.28 -13.89 2.38
C ARG A 102 -12.67 -12.88 3.34
N LEU A 103 -13.00 -12.94 4.63
CA LEU A 103 -12.39 -12.10 5.66
C LEU A 103 -10.89 -12.37 5.78
N VAL A 104 -10.47 -13.64 5.74
CA VAL A 104 -9.05 -14.02 5.76
C VAL A 104 -8.32 -13.48 4.54
N VAL A 105 -8.90 -13.61 3.35
CA VAL A 105 -8.32 -13.06 2.11
C VAL A 105 -8.19 -11.55 2.18
N ALA A 106 -9.23 -10.85 2.63
CA ALA A 106 -9.21 -9.40 2.79
C ALA A 106 -8.17 -8.96 3.82
N ARG A 107 -8.04 -9.67 4.95
CA ARG A 107 -7.00 -9.41 5.96
C ARG A 107 -5.61 -9.57 5.37
N HIS A 108 -5.35 -10.68 4.69
CA HIS A 108 -4.06 -10.92 4.04
C HIS A 108 -3.72 -9.81 3.04
N ALA A 109 -4.69 -9.36 2.26
CA ALA A 109 -4.49 -8.28 1.28
C ALA A 109 -4.17 -6.93 1.95
N VAL A 110 -4.84 -6.60 3.05
CA VAL A 110 -4.55 -5.39 3.84
C VAL A 110 -3.19 -5.50 4.53
N ASP A 111 -2.82 -6.68 5.02
CA ASP A 111 -1.56 -6.92 5.70
C ASP A 111 -0.34 -6.81 4.78
N ALA A 112 -0.51 -7.13 3.51
CA ALA A 112 0.54 -7.02 2.52
C ALA A 112 0.89 -5.57 2.17
N VAL A 113 -0.01 -4.60 2.42
CA VAL A 113 0.22 -3.20 2.02
C VAL A 113 0.84 -2.37 3.15
N PRO A 114 1.98 -1.70 2.91
CA PRO A 114 2.74 -1.02 3.97
C PRO A 114 2.08 0.27 4.47
N LEU A 115 1.28 0.94 3.65
CA LEU A 115 0.68 2.25 3.96
C LEU A 115 -0.82 2.26 3.65
N ALA A 116 -1.61 2.75 4.61
CA ALA A 116 -3.05 2.83 4.47
C ALA A 116 -3.49 3.67 3.27
N GLN A 117 -2.82 4.79 2.98
CA GLN A 117 -3.16 5.60 1.80
C GLN A 117 -2.96 4.81 0.49
N THR A 118 -1.93 3.96 0.42
CA THR A 118 -1.68 3.11 -0.76
C THR A 118 -2.79 2.08 -0.95
N ALA A 119 -3.27 1.47 0.13
CA ALA A 119 -4.40 0.55 0.07
C ALA A 119 -5.69 1.25 -0.41
N VAL A 120 -5.98 2.45 0.11
CA VAL A 120 -7.12 3.26 -0.34
C VAL A 120 -6.98 3.63 -1.82
N ASP A 121 -5.78 3.99 -2.26
CA ASP A 121 -5.49 4.31 -3.66
C ASP A 121 -5.71 3.12 -4.60
N ASP A 122 -5.35 1.91 -4.16
CA ASP A 122 -5.52 0.69 -4.95
C ASP A 122 -6.99 0.26 -5.04
N LEU A 123 -7.79 0.55 -4.01
CA LEU A 123 -9.22 0.24 -3.98
C LEU A 123 -10.10 1.29 -4.67
N LYS A 124 -9.56 2.49 -4.95
CA LYS A 124 -10.39 3.63 -5.37
C LYS A 124 -11.17 3.38 -6.66
N ASP A 125 -10.52 2.79 -7.66
CA ASP A 125 -11.14 2.60 -8.97
C ASP A 125 -12.20 1.52 -8.91
N LEU A 126 -11.95 0.45 -8.13
CA LEU A 126 -12.91 -0.61 -7.87
C LEU A 126 -14.18 -0.04 -7.22
N LEU A 127 -14.03 0.75 -6.16
CA LEU A 127 -15.15 1.26 -5.40
C LEU A 127 -15.90 2.36 -6.15
N ARG A 128 -15.21 3.29 -6.80
CA ARG A 128 -15.85 4.39 -7.57
C ARG A 128 -16.62 3.91 -8.79
N LYS A 129 -16.18 2.81 -9.42
CA LYS A 129 -16.87 2.25 -10.60
C LYS A 129 -18.13 1.48 -10.22
N ASN A 130 -18.15 0.86 -9.05
CA ASN A 130 -19.18 -0.11 -8.68
C ASN A 130 -20.14 0.38 -7.59
N LEU A 131 -19.83 1.48 -6.88
CA LEU A 131 -20.68 2.02 -5.84
C LEU A 131 -21.33 3.34 -6.27
N SER A 132 -22.64 3.43 -6.06
CA SER A 132 -23.41 4.66 -6.12
C SER A 132 -23.07 5.60 -4.96
N LYS A 133 -23.54 6.85 -5.04
CA LYS A 133 -23.38 7.83 -3.96
C LYS A 133 -24.02 7.39 -2.64
N ALA A 134 -25.14 6.67 -2.71
CA ALA A 134 -25.84 6.16 -1.54
C ALA A 134 -25.05 5.01 -0.89
N GLU A 135 -24.56 4.06 -1.69
CA GLU A 135 -23.74 2.95 -1.20
C GLU A 135 -22.39 3.44 -0.66
N LEU A 136 -21.77 4.46 -1.27
CA LEU A 136 -20.58 5.10 -0.70
C LEU A 136 -20.88 5.72 0.66
N ASN A 137 -22.06 6.32 0.85
CA ASN A 137 -22.44 6.88 2.14
C ASN A 137 -22.61 5.79 3.20
N GLU A 138 -23.23 4.67 2.84
CA GLU A 138 -23.38 3.50 3.69
C GLU A 138 -22.01 2.89 4.06
N LEU A 139 -21.09 2.79 3.10
CA LEU A 139 -19.71 2.38 3.36
C LEU A 139 -19.05 3.26 4.43
N PHE A 140 -19.14 4.59 4.32
CA PHE A 140 -18.56 5.47 5.33
C PHE A 140 -19.26 5.40 6.68
N ILE A 141 -20.55 5.05 6.73
CA ILE A 141 -21.24 4.76 7.99
C ILE A 141 -20.64 3.51 8.65
N MET A 142 -20.43 2.42 7.89
CA MET A 142 -19.80 1.20 8.38
C MET A 142 -18.38 1.46 8.91
N LEU A 143 -17.56 2.22 8.17
CA LEU A 143 -16.19 2.56 8.60
C LEU A 143 -16.18 3.34 9.92
N ARG A 144 -17.06 4.35 10.06
CA ARG A 144 -17.18 5.14 11.30
C ARG A 144 -17.69 4.30 12.46
N LYS A 145 -18.62 3.38 12.22
CA LYS A 145 -19.11 2.45 13.24
C LYS A 145 -17.99 1.58 13.81
N ILE A 146 -17.11 1.05 12.95
CA ILE A 146 -15.96 0.24 13.38
C ILE A 146 -14.93 1.09 14.12
N ALA A 147 -14.64 2.29 13.62
CA ALA A 147 -13.70 3.20 14.27
C ALA A 147 -14.20 3.68 15.65
N ALA A 148 -15.52 3.83 15.82
CA ALA A 148 -16.11 4.26 17.09
C ALA A 148 -16.01 3.22 18.21
N LEU A 149 -15.67 1.96 17.90
CA LEU A 149 -15.47 0.92 18.91
C LEU A 149 -14.26 1.25 19.78
N HIS A 150 -14.32 0.83 21.06
CA HIS A 150 -13.28 1.08 22.06
C HIS A 150 -12.94 2.57 22.28
N GLY A 151 -13.95 3.35 22.68
CA GLY A 151 -13.76 4.72 23.15
C GLY A 151 -13.75 5.79 22.06
N GLY A 152 -14.25 5.48 20.86
CA GLY A 152 -14.31 6.42 19.74
C GLY A 152 -13.15 6.26 18.75
N PRO A 153 -13.23 6.93 17.58
CA PRO A 153 -12.19 6.88 16.55
C PRO A 153 -10.88 7.51 17.01
N THR A 154 -9.74 6.99 16.53
CA THR A 154 -8.45 7.69 16.65
C THR A 154 -8.28 8.72 15.56
N ASP A 155 -7.34 9.65 15.77
CA ASP A 155 -6.88 10.56 14.72
C ASP A 155 -6.38 9.82 13.46
N GLY A 156 -5.78 8.64 13.61
CA GLY A 156 -5.30 7.84 12.47
C GLY A 156 -6.46 7.27 11.65
N GLN A 157 -7.43 6.66 12.32
CA GLN A 157 -8.66 6.16 11.72
C GLN A 157 -9.46 7.27 11.04
N ASP A 158 -9.61 8.42 11.69
CA ASP A 158 -10.30 9.59 11.11
C ASP A 158 -9.56 10.11 9.88
N ARG A 159 -8.21 10.15 9.90
CA ARG A 159 -7.43 10.52 8.72
C ARG A 159 -7.61 9.54 7.57
N ILE A 160 -7.66 8.23 7.83
CA ILE A 160 -7.90 7.20 6.80
C ILE A 160 -9.29 7.38 6.20
N ILE A 161 -10.32 7.51 7.05
CA ILE A 161 -11.72 7.69 6.61
C ILE A 161 -11.87 8.98 5.80
N ALA A 162 -11.33 10.11 6.29
CA ALA A 162 -11.40 11.39 5.61
C ALA A 162 -10.66 11.37 4.27
N TYR A 163 -9.50 10.71 4.20
CA TYR A 163 -8.76 10.54 2.95
C TYR A 163 -9.55 9.71 1.93
N ALA A 164 -10.10 8.57 2.36
CA ALA A 164 -10.96 7.73 1.51
C ALA A 164 -12.21 8.48 1.06
N GLU A 165 -12.86 9.23 1.94
CA GLU A 165 -14.04 10.03 1.61
C GLU A 165 -13.75 11.09 0.56
N ARG A 166 -12.66 11.84 0.73
CA ARG A 166 -12.23 12.82 -0.25
C ARG A 166 -11.93 12.17 -1.61
N LEU A 167 -11.26 11.03 -1.62
CA LEU A 167 -10.82 10.38 -2.85
C LEU A 167 -11.98 9.72 -3.61
N LEU A 168 -12.87 9.03 -2.90
CA LEU A 168 -13.98 8.29 -3.50
C LEU A 168 -15.13 9.20 -3.97
N ARG A 169 -15.33 10.36 -3.32
CA ARG A 169 -16.40 11.32 -3.69
C ARG A 169 -16.02 12.31 -4.78
N GLN A 170 -14.75 12.38 -5.19
CA GLN A 170 -14.35 13.27 -6.29
C GLN A 170 -15.10 12.89 -7.59
N PRO A 171 -15.52 13.86 -8.42
CA PRO A 171 -16.06 13.57 -9.74
C PRO A 171 -15.00 12.88 -10.61
N GLN A 172 -15.40 11.91 -11.44
CA GLN A 172 -14.51 11.38 -12.47
C GLN A 172 -14.38 12.46 -13.54
N GLY A 173 -13.16 12.98 -13.73
CA GLY A 173 -12.85 13.91 -14.82
C GLY A 173 -12.78 13.20 -16.16
#